data_AF-A0A0M2WWQ1-F1
#
_entry.id   AF-A0A0M2WWQ1-F1
#
_cell.length_a   1.000
_cell.length_b   1.000
_cell.length_c   1.000
_cell.angle_alpha   90.00
_cell.angle_beta   90.00
_cell.angle_gamma   90.00
#
_symmetry.space_group_name_H-M   'P 1'
#
loop_
_entity.id
_entity.type
_entity.pdbx_description
1 polymer ?
#
loop_
_entity_poly.entity_id
_entity_poly.type
_entity_poly.pdbx_seq_one_letter_code
_entity_poly.pdbx_strand_id
1 'polypeptide(L)'
;MLPNGKLEFIDVEIISGDGATVAGRNATKAAQPWLSQQYKDIVIDATGMSRGTCFPIVRQAMELHKESTTNIHLLMASSDQPAVKLKSESNSHADWMHGFQEDMETYIMRDALTLWVPQLTEDSLPSMNSMFSALMPLAEVCPIVPFPSARPRRGDELLLEYFDAFESQWDATAQNVIYAHEADPMDVFRSISRMHDARLKVFPDKSQSVTVLSPAGWRLGSLGMLLAAIDLSLPVLYVETIGYTTDSKIPESVTIPAPSKLWHVWLAGVAYDEITC
;
A
#
# COMPACT_ATOMS: atom_id res chain seq x y z
N MET A 1 11.22 2.81 -26.02
CA MET A 1 11.88 4.08 -25.67
C MET A 1 11.09 5.21 -26.30
N LEU A 2 10.74 6.23 -25.53
CA LEU A 2 10.14 7.45 -26.07
C LEU A 2 11.20 8.18 -26.89
N PRO A 3 11.06 8.30 -28.23
CA PRO A 3 12.03 9.02 -29.04
C PRO A 3 11.95 10.49 -28.64
N ASN A 4 13.01 11.01 -28.02
CA ASN A 4 13.16 12.35 -27.40
C ASN A 4 12.76 12.48 -25.91
N GLY A 5 12.56 11.39 -25.19
CA GLY A 5 12.37 11.44 -23.73
C GLY A 5 13.65 11.78 -22.98
N LYS A 6 13.60 12.74 -22.05
CA LYS A 6 14.67 12.94 -21.05
C LYS A 6 14.56 11.81 -20.03
N LEU A 7 15.63 11.03 -19.86
CA LEU A 7 15.71 9.98 -18.85
C LEU A 7 16.68 10.44 -17.74
N GLU A 8 16.20 10.42 -16.50
CA GLU A 8 16.97 10.75 -15.32
C GLU A 8 16.88 9.61 -14.32
N PHE A 9 18.00 9.30 -13.67
CA PHE A 9 18.07 8.35 -12.57
C PHE A 9 18.36 9.13 -11.29
N ILE A 10 17.57 8.89 -10.26
CA ILE A 10 17.75 9.52 -8.95
C ILE A 10 17.87 8.42 -7.90
N ASP A 11 18.92 8.51 -7.10
CA ASP A 11 19.09 7.66 -5.93
C ASP A 11 18.20 8.18 -4.80
N VAL A 12 17.34 7.29 -4.28
CA VAL A 12 16.46 7.57 -3.14
C VAL A 12 16.93 6.73 -1.96
N GLU A 13 17.47 7.40 -0.95
CA GLU A 13 17.80 6.75 0.32
C GLU A 13 16.52 6.30 1.02
N ILE A 14 16.46 5.01 1.39
CA ILE A 14 15.30 4.36 2.01
C ILE A 14 15.39 4.42 3.54
N ILE A 15 16.58 4.15 4.08
CA ILE A 15 16.90 4.15 5.52
C ILE A 15 18.09 5.08 5.75
N SER A 16 17.99 5.99 6.71
CA SER A 16 19.08 6.89 7.08
C SER A 16 20.15 6.18 7.93
N GLY A 17 21.32 6.82 8.10
CA GLY A 17 22.43 6.25 8.86
C GLY A 17 22.15 5.91 10.33
N ASP A 18 21.06 6.42 10.91
CA ASP A 18 20.56 6.13 12.26
C ASP A 18 19.48 5.03 12.30
N GLY A 19 19.13 4.44 11.15
CA GLY A 19 18.13 3.38 11.03
C GLY A 19 16.69 3.86 10.82
N ALA A 20 16.45 5.18 10.74
CA ALA A 20 15.10 5.71 10.52
C ALA A 20 14.63 5.56 9.07
N THR A 21 13.33 5.32 8.91
CA THR A 21 12.70 5.23 7.59
C THR A 21 12.57 6.62 6.96
N VAL A 22 13.25 6.84 5.84
CA VAL A 22 13.30 8.15 5.13
C VAL A 22 12.81 8.08 3.67
N ALA A 23 12.54 6.87 3.18
CA ALA A 23 12.11 6.58 1.81
C ALA A 23 11.04 7.54 1.28
N GLY A 24 9.92 7.68 2.00
CA GLY A 24 8.80 8.50 1.55
C GLY A 24 9.13 9.99 1.41
N ARG A 25 9.84 10.55 2.39
CA ARG A 25 10.27 11.97 2.37
C ARG A 25 11.26 12.24 1.24
N ASN A 26 12.19 11.32 1.04
CA ASN A 26 13.20 11.46 -0.01
C ASN A 26 12.59 11.27 -1.40
N ALA A 27 11.66 10.33 -1.56
CA ALA A 27 10.95 10.07 -2.80
C ALA A 27 10.09 11.27 -3.23
N THR A 28 9.32 11.86 -2.31
CA THR A 28 8.51 13.05 -2.63
C THR A 28 9.37 14.27 -2.96
N LYS A 29 10.49 14.46 -2.24
CA LYS A 29 11.47 15.51 -2.56
C LYS A 29 12.09 15.32 -3.94
N ALA A 30 12.44 14.09 -4.30
CA ALA A 30 12.97 13.75 -5.62
C ALA A 30 11.94 13.95 -6.74
N ALA A 31 10.67 13.62 -6.49
CA ALA A 31 9.60 13.74 -7.48
C ALA A 31 9.08 15.17 -7.67
N GLN A 32 9.19 16.04 -6.66
CA GLN A 32 8.64 17.41 -6.67
C GLN A 32 8.98 18.21 -7.93
N PRO A 33 10.24 18.24 -8.44
CA PRO A 33 10.58 19.03 -9.61
C PRO A 33 9.89 18.57 -10.89
N TRP A 34 9.49 17.30 -10.98
CA TRP A 34 8.74 16.77 -12.13
C TRP A 34 7.24 16.96 -11.94
N LEU A 35 6.71 16.70 -10.74
CA LEU A 35 5.28 16.85 -10.44
C LEU A 35 4.80 18.31 -10.48
N SER A 36 5.70 19.28 -10.23
CA SER A 36 5.37 20.72 -10.28
C SER A 36 5.39 21.32 -11.69
N GLN A 37 5.78 20.54 -12.71
CA GLN A 37 5.77 21.01 -14.09
C GLN A 37 4.35 20.98 -14.64
N GLN A 38 4.08 21.85 -15.62
CA GLN A 38 2.77 21.94 -16.27
C GLN A 38 2.59 20.82 -17.31
N TYR A 39 2.55 19.58 -16.84
CA TYR A 39 2.16 18.43 -17.65
C TYR A 39 0.63 18.32 -17.71
N LYS A 40 0.11 17.87 -18.86
CA LYS A 40 -1.30 17.47 -18.96
C LYS A 40 -1.57 16.16 -18.25
N ASP A 41 -0.62 15.23 -18.34
CA ASP A 41 -0.74 13.88 -17.80
C ASP A 41 0.55 13.53 -17.06
N ILE A 42 0.41 13.02 -15.85
CA ILE A 42 1.48 12.44 -15.05
C ILE A 42 1.17 10.96 -14.92
N VAL A 43 2.10 10.12 -15.38
CA VAL A 43 2.00 8.66 -15.30
C VAL A 43 3.00 8.14 -14.28
N ILE A 44 2.50 7.56 -13.20
CA ILE A 44 3.29 6.96 -12.14
C ILE A 44 3.29 5.44 -12.35
N ASP A 45 4.44 4.86 -12.68
CA ASP A 45 4.59 3.40 -12.81
C ASP A 45 5.10 2.79 -11.49
N ALA A 46 4.19 2.16 -10.76
CA ALA A 46 4.46 1.53 -9.47
C ALA A 46 5.05 0.11 -9.57
N THR A 47 5.26 -0.42 -10.78
CA THR A 47 5.72 -1.80 -10.98
C THR A 47 7.02 -2.11 -10.25
N GLY A 48 7.97 -1.19 -10.20
CA GLY A 48 9.29 -1.42 -9.57
C GLY A 48 9.45 -0.81 -8.17
N MET A 49 8.50 0.01 -7.73
CA MET A 49 8.66 0.86 -6.56
C MET A 49 8.35 0.12 -5.26
N SER A 50 9.06 0.45 -4.18
CA SER A 50 8.68 0.01 -2.83
C SER A 50 7.38 0.72 -2.42
N ARG A 51 6.63 0.15 -1.47
CA ARG A 51 5.43 0.80 -0.92
C ARG A 51 5.78 2.16 -0.30
N GLY A 52 6.87 2.24 0.47
CA GLY A 52 7.32 3.47 1.12
C GLY A 52 7.79 4.57 0.17
N THR A 53 7.95 4.29 -1.13
CA THR A 53 8.22 5.30 -2.16
C THR A 53 7.00 5.59 -3.04
N CYS A 54 6.33 4.54 -3.52
CA CYS A 54 5.18 4.65 -4.40
C CYS A 54 4.02 5.41 -3.75
N PHE A 55 3.62 5.01 -2.53
CA PHE A 55 2.46 5.58 -1.88
C PHE A 55 2.64 7.09 -1.65
N PRO A 56 3.76 7.56 -1.05
CA PRO A 56 3.98 9.00 -0.85
C PRO A 56 4.04 9.81 -2.15
N ILE A 57 4.65 9.28 -3.23
CA ILE A 57 4.67 9.96 -4.55
C ILE A 57 3.24 10.10 -5.08
N VAL A 58 2.42 9.05 -5.00
CA VAL A 58 1.02 9.10 -5.46
C VAL A 58 0.23 10.11 -4.62
N ARG A 59 0.40 10.11 -3.29
CA ARG A 59 -0.23 11.10 -2.41
C ARG A 59 0.16 12.52 -2.79
N GLN A 60 1.44 12.80 -2.98
CA GLN A 60 1.94 14.12 -3.40
C GLN A 60 1.33 14.55 -4.74
N ALA A 61 1.24 13.65 -5.71
CA ALA A 61 0.61 13.93 -7.01
C ALA A 61 -0.89 14.26 -6.86
N MET A 62 -1.62 13.54 -5.99
CA MET A 62 -3.02 13.82 -5.68
C MET A 62 -3.22 15.16 -4.96
N GLU A 63 -2.30 15.53 -4.06
CA GLU A 63 -2.34 16.84 -3.41
C GLU A 63 -2.09 17.99 -4.40
N LEU A 64 -1.10 17.85 -5.29
CA LEU A 64 -0.84 18.83 -6.35
C LEU A 64 -1.98 18.92 -7.38
N HIS A 65 -2.70 17.82 -7.61
CA HIS A 65 -3.89 17.82 -8.46
C HIS A 65 -4.99 18.76 -7.92
N LYS A 66 -5.12 18.94 -6.60
CA LYS A 66 -6.16 19.84 -6.04
C LYS A 66 -6.03 21.28 -6.54
N GLU A 67 -4.83 21.68 -6.97
CA GLU A 67 -4.52 23.01 -7.47
C GLU A 67 -4.21 23.01 -8.99
N SER A 68 -4.40 21.90 -9.69
CA SER A 68 -4.09 21.77 -11.12
C SER A 68 -5.16 20.98 -11.89
N THR A 69 -5.11 21.05 -13.22
CA THR A 69 -5.98 20.24 -14.09
C THR A 69 -5.25 19.02 -14.65
N THR A 70 -4.07 18.71 -14.12
CA THR A 70 -3.22 17.61 -14.59
C THR A 70 -3.85 16.27 -14.27
N ASN A 71 -3.97 15.41 -15.28
CA ASN A 71 -4.44 14.04 -15.10
C ASN A 71 -3.37 13.21 -14.40
N ILE A 72 -3.79 12.44 -13.39
CA ILE A 72 -2.89 11.56 -12.65
C ILE A 72 -3.26 10.12 -12.97
N HIS A 73 -2.29 9.37 -13.50
CA HIS A 73 -2.42 7.96 -13.81
C HIS A 73 -1.47 7.14 -12.96
N LEU A 74 -1.96 6.00 -12.49
CA LEU A 74 -1.18 5.00 -11.79
C LEU A 74 -1.18 3.71 -12.59
N LEU A 75 0.01 3.21 -12.91
CA LEU A 75 0.24 1.94 -13.59
C LEU A 75 0.85 0.94 -12.63
N MET A 76 0.44 -0.31 -12.73
CA MET A 76 1.08 -1.41 -12.03
C MET A 76 1.01 -2.68 -12.88
N ALA A 77 2.18 -3.28 -13.12
CA ALA A 77 2.29 -4.60 -13.70
C ALA A 77 2.59 -5.63 -12.60
N SER A 78 1.99 -6.81 -12.73
CA SER A 78 2.26 -7.96 -11.86
C SER A 78 2.33 -9.25 -12.66
N SER A 79 3.02 -10.25 -12.10
CA SER A 79 3.12 -11.59 -12.65
C SER A 79 2.80 -12.61 -11.57
N ASP A 80 1.97 -13.59 -11.89
CA ASP A 80 1.57 -14.65 -10.96
C ASP A 80 2.74 -15.62 -10.66
N GLN A 81 3.76 -15.63 -11.51
CA GLN A 81 5.00 -16.38 -11.32
C GLN A 81 6.20 -15.43 -11.33
N PRO A 82 6.79 -15.11 -10.16
CA PRO A 82 8.00 -14.31 -10.12
C PRO A 82 9.17 -15.10 -10.70
N ALA A 83 9.96 -14.46 -11.57
CA ALA A 83 11.15 -15.07 -12.16
C ALA A 83 12.23 -15.41 -11.11
N VAL A 84 12.23 -14.69 -9.99
CA VAL A 84 13.16 -14.85 -8.87
C VAL A 84 12.35 -14.95 -7.58
N LYS A 85 12.60 -15.98 -6.78
CA LYS A 85 12.02 -16.07 -5.43
C LYS A 85 12.81 -15.16 -4.50
N LEU A 86 12.25 -14.01 -4.19
CA LEU A 86 12.81 -13.04 -3.26
C LEU A 86 12.19 -13.26 -1.88
N LYS A 87 13.04 -13.21 -0.85
CA LYS A 87 12.63 -13.08 0.56
C LYS A 87 12.90 -11.63 0.97
N SER A 88 11.90 -10.98 1.53
CA SER A 88 12.02 -9.59 1.96
C SER A 88 12.71 -9.54 3.31
N GLU A 89 13.66 -8.63 3.47
CA GLU A 89 14.21 -8.26 4.76
C GLU A 89 13.55 -6.96 5.19
N SER A 90 12.80 -7.02 6.28
CA SER A 90 12.08 -5.88 6.83
C SER A 90 12.90 -5.17 7.89
N ASN A 91 12.64 -3.87 8.06
CA ASN A 91 13.07 -3.15 9.25
C ASN A 91 12.39 -3.75 10.50
N SER A 92 12.91 -3.44 11.69
CA SER A 92 12.33 -3.91 12.96
C SER A 92 11.20 -3.02 13.49
N HIS A 93 11.06 -1.80 12.95
CA HIS A 93 10.12 -0.79 13.46
C HIS A 93 8.99 -0.51 12.47
N ALA A 94 7.79 -0.35 13.01
CA ALA A 94 6.62 0.14 12.29
C ALA A 94 6.60 1.67 12.32
N ASP A 95 6.35 2.28 11.16
CA ASP A 95 6.31 3.74 10.99
C ASP A 95 5.02 4.16 10.29
N TRP A 96 4.55 5.36 10.60
CA TRP A 96 3.52 6.01 9.80
C TRP A 96 4.09 6.35 8.42
N MET A 97 3.33 6.00 7.39
CA MET A 97 3.76 6.28 6.03
C MET A 97 3.65 7.77 5.73
N HIS A 98 4.73 8.33 5.16
CA HIS A 98 4.78 9.76 4.83
C HIS A 98 3.61 10.17 3.93
N GLY A 99 2.85 11.19 4.35
CA GLY A 99 1.65 11.66 3.65
C GLY A 99 0.36 10.89 3.98
N PHE A 100 0.43 9.84 4.80
CA PHE A 100 -0.70 9.01 5.26
C PHE A 100 -0.69 8.82 6.79
N GLN A 101 -0.19 9.81 7.53
CA GLN A 101 -0.26 9.78 8.99
C GLN A 101 -1.57 10.38 9.52
N GLU A 102 -2.27 11.19 8.70
CA GLU A 102 -3.47 11.95 9.10
C GLU A 102 -3.26 12.62 10.48
N ASP A 103 -4.31 12.73 11.31
CA ASP A 103 -4.23 13.31 12.67
C ASP A 103 -3.78 12.30 13.74
N MET A 104 -3.17 11.16 13.36
CA MET A 104 -2.81 10.08 14.31
C MET A 104 -1.84 10.51 15.42
N GLU A 105 -1.07 11.58 15.20
CA GLU A 105 -0.16 12.12 16.21
C GLU A 105 -0.86 13.08 17.21
N THR A 106 -2.15 13.40 16.99
CA THR A 106 -2.90 14.29 17.88
C THR A 106 -3.40 13.56 19.12
N TYR A 107 -3.49 14.28 20.25
CA TYR A 107 -4.04 13.74 21.50
C TYR A 107 -5.48 13.23 21.37
N ILE A 108 -6.23 13.76 20.39
CA ILE A 108 -7.65 13.43 20.16
C ILE A 108 -7.79 11.99 19.65
N MET A 109 -6.84 11.51 18.84
CA MET A 109 -6.89 10.14 18.29
C MET A 109 -6.48 9.06 19.29
N ARG A 110 -5.95 9.42 20.48
CA ARG A 110 -5.48 8.43 21.48
C ARG A 110 -6.60 7.60 22.09
N ASP A 111 -7.82 8.16 22.15
CA ASP A 111 -8.99 7.50 22.72
C ASP A 111 -9.93 6.93 21.63
N ALA A 112 -9.55 7.05 20.34
CA ALA A 112 -10.34 6.55 19.24
C ALA A 112 -10.35 5.01 19.22
N LEU A 113 -11.48 4.41 18.86
CA LEU A 113 -11.60 2.98 18.63
C LEU A 113 -10.87 2.60 17.34
N THR A 114 -9.60 2.22 17.47
CA THR A 114 -8.73 1.84 16.36
C THR A 114 -9.11 0.46 15.81
N LEU A 115 -9.50 0.43 14.54
CA LEU A 115 -9.64 -0.76 13.72
C LEU A 115 -8.38 -0.91 12.85
N TRP A 116 -7.70 -2.04 12.99
CA TRP A 116 -6.54 -2.34 12.18
C TRP A 116 -6.87 -3.32 11.05
N VAL A 117 -6.43 -2.98 9.84
CA VAL A 117 -6.66 -3.76 8.62
C VAL A 117 -5.30 -4.16 8.02
N PRO A 118 -4.68 -5.24 8.50
CA PRO A 118 -3.44 -5.76 7.93
C PRO A 118 -3.72 -6.60 6.69
N GLN A 119 -2.91 -6.43 5.65
CA GLN A 119 -2.85 -7.39 4.54
C GLN A 119 -1.90 -8.52 4.90
N LEU A 120 -2.39 -9.75 5.06
CA LEU A 120 -1.53 -10.87 5.42
C LEU A 120 -0.61 -11.25 4.26
N THR A 121 0.60 -11.70 4.59
CA THR A 121 1.54 -12.25 3.62
C THR A 121 2.46 -13.26 4.27
N GLU A 122 3.02 -14.13 3.44
CA GLU A 122 3.90 -15.19 3.90
C GLU A 122 5.17 -14.63 4.56
N ASP A 123 5.64 -15.32 5.60
CA ASP A 123 6.91 -15.08 6.31
C ASP A 123 7.04 -13.66 6.92
N SER A 124 5.92 -12.98 7.21
CA SER A 124 5.93 -11.57 7.68
C SER A 124 5.44 -11.36 9.11
N LEU A 125 5.22 -12.45 9.86
CA LEU A 125 4.74 -12.39 11.25
C LEU A 125 5.54 -11.42 12.15
N PRO A 126 6.89 -11.34 12.09
CA PRO A 126 7.63 -10.36 12.90
C PRO A 126 7.27 -8.91 12.58
N SER A 127 7.13 -8.55 11.30
CA SER A 127 6.71 -7.21 10.87
C SER A 127 5.28 -6.92 11.29
N MET A 128 4.39 -7.90 11.17
CA MET A 128 2.99 -7.78 11.60
C MET A 128 2.88 -7.57 13.12
N ASN A 129 3.67 -8.28 13.91
CA ASN A 129 3.70 -8.09 15.37
C ASN A 129 4.28 -6.74 15.78
N SER A 130 5.25 -6.21 15.03
CA SER A 130 5.76 -4.85 15.25
C SER A 130 4.66 -3.80 15.02
N MET A 131 3.91 -3.94 13.92
CA MET A 131 2.76 -3.05 13.62
C MET A 131 1.63 -3.18 14.64
N PHE A 132 1.25 -4.42 15.01
CA PHE A 132 0.26 -4.67 16.04
C PHE A 132 0.65 -3.98 17.37
N SER A 133 1.89 -4.16 17.80
CA SER A 133 2.40 -3.56 19.04
C SER A 133 2.39 -2.03 19.00
N ALA A 134 2.69 -1.42 17.86
CA ALA A 134 2.69 0.02 17.67
C ALA A 134 1.28 0.65 17.70
N LEU A 135 0.23 -0.13 17.47
CA LEU A 135 -1.15 0.35 17.43
C LEU A 135 -1.92 0.15 18.74
N MET A 136 -1.34 -0.51 19.74
CA MET A 136 -2.03 -0.77 21.00
C MET A 136 -2.31 0.54 21.77
N PRO A 137 -3.52 0.73 22.34
CA PRO A 137 -4.65 -0.23 22.36
C PRO A 137 -5.43 -0.29 21.04
N LEU A 138 -5.79 -1.52 20.65
CA LEU A 138 -6.61 -1.81 19.47
C LEU A 138 -8.03 -2.24 19.87
N ALA A 139 -9.03 -1.76 19.14
CA ALA A 139 -10.42 -2.17 19.33
C ALA A 139 -10.77 -3.42 18.52
N GLU A 140 -10.20 -3.56 17.33
CA GLU A 140 -10.53 -4.64 16.40
C GLU A 140 -9.43 -4.85 15.35
N VAL A 141 -9.26 -6.09 14.89
CA VAL A 141 -8.36 -6.47 13.81
C VAL A 141 -9.16 -7.18 12.71
N CYS A 142 -9.10 -6.66 11.48
CA CYS A 142 -9.77 -7.20 10.30
C CYS A 142 -8.75 -7.51 9.18
N PRO A 143 -8.09 -8.68 9.24
CA PRO A 143 -7.04 -9.02 8.30
C PRO A 143 -7.59 -9.31 6.89
N ILE A 144 -6.88 -8.83 5.87
CA ILE A 144 -7.15 -9.12 4.46
C ILE A 144 -6.38 -10.37 4.03
N VAL A 145 -7.10 -11.33 3.45
CA VAL A 145 -6.59 -12.63 3.00
C VAL A 145 -6.95 -12.82 1.51
N PRO A 146 -6.05 -13.35 0.67
CA PRO A 146 -6.26 -13.41 -0.77
C PRO A 146 -7.20 -14.57 -1.14
N PHE A 147 -8.39 -14.24 -1.64
CA PHE A 147 -9.32 -15.20 -2.18
C PHE A 147 -10.28 -14.55 -3.22
N PRO A 148 -10.39 -15.08 -4.44
CA PRO A 148 -9.59 -16.18 -4.98
C PRO A 148 -8.11 -15.77 -5.16
N SER A 149 -7.23 -16.76 -5.07
CA SER A 149 -5.80 -16.64 -5.29
C SER A 149 -5.31 -17.62 -6.36
N ALA A 150 -4.19 -17.30 -7.02
CA ALA A 150 -3.57 -18.13 -8.04
C ALA A 150 -3.19 -19.52 -7.50
N ARG A 151 -2.81 -19.59 -6.22
CA ARG A 151 -2.66 -20.83 -5.45
C ARG A 151 -3.89 -21.00 -4.55
N PRO A 152 -4.83 -21.92 -4.84
CA PRO A 152 -6.13 -21.97 -4.17
C PRO A 152 -6.10 -22.05 -2.63
N ARG A 153 -5.05 -22.65 -2.05
CA ARG A 153 -4.87 -22.80 -0.59
C ARG A 153 -4.11 -21.66 0.07
N ARG A 154 -3.70 -20.63 -0.67
CA ARG A 154 -2.87 -19.54 -0.13
C ARG A 154 -3.53 -18.84 1.04
N GLY A 155 -4.85 -18.60 0.96
CA GLY A 155 -5.60 -17.99 2.06
C GLY A 155 -5.56 -18.85 3.33
N ASP A 156 -5.81 -20.15 3.21
CA ASP A 156 -5.76 -21.10 4.33
C ASP A 156 -4.35 -21.22 4.91
N GLU A 157 -3.32 -21.25 4.05
CA GLU A 157 -1.91 -21.29 4.45
C GLU A 157 -1.53 -20.06 5.27
N LEU A 158 -1.99 -18.86 4.87
CA LEU A 158 -1.81 -17.64 5.65
C LEU A 158 -2.55 -17.71 6.98
N LEU A 159 -3.82 -18.11 6.99
CA LEU A 159 -4.56 -18.23 8.25
C LEU A 159 -3.89 -19.23 9.22
N LEU A 160 -3.29 -20.30 8.70
CA LEU A 160 -2.52 -21.25 9.51
C LEU A 160 -1.21 -20.65 10.03
N GLU A 161 -0.46 -19.90 9.21
CA GLU A 161 0.78 -19.22 9.63
C GLU A 161 0.52 -18.23 10.78
N TYR A 162 -0.61 -17.52 10.73
CA TYR A 162 -0.98 -16.51 11.72
C TYR A 162 -1.88 -17.05 12.84
N PHE A 163 -2.15 -18.36 12.90
CA PHE A 163 -3.11 -18.96 13.84
C PHE A 163 -2.86 -18.54 15.29
N ASP A 164 -1.61 -18.68 15.75
CA ASP A 164 -1.24 -18.31 17.12
C ASP A 164 -1.42 -16.80 17.37
N ALA A 165 -1.16 -15.95 16.37
CA ALA A 165 -1.36 -14.51 16.48
C ALA A 165 -2.85 -14.16 16.61
N PHE A 166 -3.73 -14.83 15.85
CA PHE A 166 -5.18 -14.65 15.95
C PHE A 166 -5.72 -15.06 17.32
N GLU A 167 -5.37 -16.26 17.81
CA GLU A 167 -5.90 -16.78 19.08
C GLU A 167 -5.36 -16.06 20.31
N SER A 168 -4.06 -15.71 20.32
CA SER A 168 -3.38 -15.31 21.56
C SER A 168 -3.03 -13.83 21.66
N GLN A 169 -2.82 -13.14 20.54
CA GLN A 169 -2.29 -11.78 20.53
C GLN A 169 -3.30 -10.75 20.02
N TRP A 170 -3.89 -11.01 18.86
CA TRP A 170 -4.71 -10.03 18.15
C TRP A 170 -6.17 -10.02 18.59
N ASP A 171 -6.62 -11.07 19.28
CA ASP A 171 -8.04 -11.29 19.64
C ASP A 171 -8.96 -11.18 18.41
N ALA A 172 -8.44 -11.61 17.25
CA ALA A 172 -9.13 -11.50 15.97
C ALA A 172 -10.01 -12.74 15.76
N THR A 173 -11.30 -12.54 15.50
CA THR A 173 -12.19 -13.66 15.19
C THR A 173 -12.14 -14.02 13.70
N ALA A 174 -12.41 -15.28 13.37
CA ALA A 174 -12.50 -15.71 11.97
C ALA A 174 -13.59 -14.96 11.17
N GLN A 175 -14.55 -14.33 11.84
CA GLN A 175 -15.60 -13.52 11.22
C GLN A 175 -15.08 -12.16 10.73
N ASN A 176 -13.93 -11.72 11.23
CA ASN A 176 -13.32 -10.43 10.90
C ASN A 176 -12.36 -10.53 9.69
N VAL A 177 -12.18 -11.71 9.12
CA VAL A 177 -11.33 -11.92 7.95
C VAL A 177 -11.99 -11.35 6.70
N ILE A 178 -11.29 -10.46 6.01
CA ILE A 178 -11.70 -9.90 4.73
C ILE A 178 -11.07 -10.73 3.61
N TYR A 179 -11.90 -11.50 2.91
CA TYR A 179 -11.48 -12.19 1.70
C TYR A 179 -11.55 -11.24 0.51
N ALA A 180 -10.44 -11.05 -0.19
CA ALA A 180 -10.37 -10.19 -1.37
C ALA A 180 -9.55 -10.83 -2.49
N HIS A 181 -9.95 -10.58 -3.73
CA HIS A 181 -9.32 -11.18 -4.90
C HIS A 181 -7.86 -10.72 -5.04
N GLU A 182 -6.93 -11.69 -5.10
CA GLU A 182 -5.48 -11.43 -5.16
C GLU A 182 -5.04 -10.54 -6.33
N ALA A 183 -5.74 -10.65 -7.47
CA ALA A 183 -5.39 -10.00 -8.72
C ALA A 183 -6.27 -8.79 -9.06
N ASP A 184 -7.22 -8.41 -8.17
CA ASP A 184 -8.12 -7.27 -8.36
C ASP A 184 -7.96 -6.25 -7.20
N PRO A 185 -7.16 -5.17 -7.37
CA PRO A 185 -7.05 -4.10 -6.39
C PRO A 185 -8.40 -3.43 -6.08
N MET A 186 -9.36 -3.43 -7.02
CA MET A 186 -10.66 -2.81 -6.80
C MET A 186 -11.53 -3.62 -5.83
N ASP A 187 -11.32 -4.93 -5.72
CA ASP A 187 -12.02 -5.75 -4.75
C ASP A 187 -11.53 -5.48 -3.32
N VAL A 188 -10.21 -5.29 -3.14
CA VAL A 188 -9.61 -4.83 -1.88
C VAL A 188 -10.12 -3.44 -1.52
N PHE A 189 -10.04 -2.49 -2.46
CA PHE A 189 -10.56 -1.12 -2.28
C PHE A 189 -12.03 -1.14 -1.82
N ARG A 190 -12.91 -1.81 -2.57
CA ARG A 190 -14.35 -1.87 -2.25
C ARG A 190 -14.62 -2.54 -0.92
N SER A 191 -13.85 -3.55 -0.55
CA SER A 191 -14.00 -4.23 0.74
C SER A 191 -13.67 -3.30 1.91
N ILE A 192 -12.59 -2.53 1.80
CA ILE A 192 -12.22 -1.51 2.78
C ILE A 192 -13.27 -0.40 2.83
N SER A 193 -13.71 0.12 1.68
CA SER A 193 -14.74 1.17 1.64
C SER A 193 -16.05 0.73 2.30
N ARG A 194 -16.55 -0.47 1.99
CA ARG A 194 -17.78 -1.00 2.61
C ARG A 194 -17.66 -1.12 4.13
N MET A 195 -16.52 -1.61 4.61
CA MET A 195 -16.25 -1.76 6.03
C MET A 195 -16.13 -0.40 6.72
N HIS A 196 -15.42 0.55 6.12
CA HIS A 196 -15.27 1.91 6.63
C HIS A 196 -16.63 2.64 6.68
N ASP A 197 -17.43 2.58 5.61
CA ASP A 197 -18.77 3.17 5.55
C ASP A 197 -19.72 2.57 6.59
N ALA A 198 -19.63 1.25 6.82
CA ALA A 198 -20.40 0.60 7.87
C ALA A 198 -20.03 1.15 9.26
N ARG A 199 -18.73 1.37 9.48
CA ARG A 199 -18.22 1.92 10.74
C ARG A 199 -18.62 3.38 10.95
N LEU A 200 -18.59 4.22 9.92
CA LEU A 200 -19.04 5.62 9.97
C LEU A 200 -20.53 5.76 10.33
N LYS A 201 -21.38 4.76 10.02
CA LYS A 201 -22.78 4.76 10.43
C LYS A 201 -22.96 4.59 11.95
N VAL A 202 -22.00 3.93 12.60
CA VAL A 202 -22.01 3.69 14.05
C VAL A 202 -21.22 4.76 14.80
N PHE A 203 -20.09 5.19 14.23
CA PHE A 203 -19.21 6.23 14.76
C PHE A 203 -19.02 7.33 13.71
N PRO A 204 -19.94 8.30 13.62
CA PRO A 204 -19.89 9.34 12.59
C PRO A 204 -18.71 10.31 12.74
N ASP A 205 -18.18 10.43 13.96
CA ASP A 205 -17.05 11.31 14.27
C ASP A 205 -15.73 10.54 14.16
N LYS A 206 -14.81 11.02 13.31
CA LYS A 206 -13.48 10.42 13.11
C LYS A 206 -12.65 10.39 14.38
N SER A 207 -12.92 11.28 15.35
CA SER A 207 -12.24 11.26 16.66
C SER A 207 -12.66 10.07 17.54
N GLN A 208 -13.77 9.40 17.23
CA GLN A 208 -14.26 8.25 18.00
C GLN A 208 -13.78 6.92 17.43
N SER A 209 -13.42 6.86 16.15
CA SER A 209 -13.09 5.63 15.46
C SER A 209 -12.20 5.90 14.27
N VAL A 210 -11.07 5.21 14.21
CA VAL A 210 -10.11 5.30 13.09
C VAL A 210 -9.86 3.93 12.48
N THR A 211 -9.74 3.87 11.16
CA THR A 211 -9.34 2.67 10.42
C THR A 211 -7.91 2.85 9.95
N VAL A 212 -7.00 1.98 10.40
CA VAL A 212 -5.58 1.99 10.02
C VAL A 212 -5.30 0.86 9.05
N LEU A 213 -4.68 1.19 7.92
CA LEU A 213 -4.32 0.23 6.89
C LEU A 213 -2.85 -0.19 7.02
N SER A 214 -2.56 -1.49 6.90
CA SER A 214 -1.19 -2.00 6.85
C SER A 214 -0.94 -2.89 5.64
N PRO A 215 -0.57 -2.30 4.48
CA PRO A 215 -0.28 -3.05 3.27
C PRO A 215 1.02 -3.85 3.42
N ALA A 216 0.96 -5.13 3.06
CA ALA A 216 2.12 -6.01 3.05
C ALA A 216 2.02 -7.05 1.94
N GLY A 217 3.16 -7.60 1.54
CA GLY A 217 3.19 -8.72 0.60
C GLY A 217 2.79 -8.34 -0.82
N TRP A 218 1.66 -8.90 -1.28
CA TRP A 218 1.32 -8.90 -2.71
C TRP A 218 0.87 -7.53 -3.21
N ARG A 219 1.45 -7.16 -4.35
CA ARG A 219 1.46 -5.78 -4.87
C ARG A 219 0.08 -5.24 -5.20
N LEU A 220 -0.76 -6.04 -5.85
CA LEU A 220 -2.10 -5.61 -6.26
C LEU A 220 -3.02 -5.37 -5.06
N GLY A 221 -2.88 -6.13 -3.96
CA GLY A 221 -3.64 -5.84 -2.74
C GLY A 221 -3.20 -4.53 -2.10
N SER A 222 -1.89 -4.27 -2.07
CA SER A 222 -1.37 -2.99 -1.60
C SER A 222 -1.85 -1.83 -2.47
N LEU A 223 -1.99 -2.01 -3.78
CA LEU A 223 -2.61 -0.99 -4.66
C LEU A 223 -4.07 -0.70 -4.24
N GLY A 224 -4.88 -1.73 -3.96
CA GLY A 224 -6.23 -1.52 -3.45
C GLY A 224 -6.28 -0.75 -2.12
N MET A 225 -5.33 -1.02 -1.22
CA MET A 225 -5.18 -0.29 0.04
C MET A 225 -4.72 1.16 -0.17
N LEU A 226 -3.83 1.43 -1.13
CA LEU A 226 -3.44 2.79 -1.52
C LEU A 226 -4.65 3.60 -2.01
N LEU A 227 -5.47 3.00 -2.88
CA LEU A 227 -6.69 3.65 -3.38
C LEU A 227 -7.64 3.99 -2.22
N ALA A 228 -7.82 3.05 -1.27
CA ALA A 228 -8.68 3.27 -0.11
C ALA A 228 -8.12 4.34 0.83
N ALA A 229 -6.79 4.34 1.04
CA ALA A 229 -6.12 5.33 1.87
C ALA A 229 -6.30 6.75 1.30
N ILE A 230 -6.22 6.91 -0.03
CA ILE A 230 -6.41 8.21 -0.68
C ILE A 230 -7.88 8.65 -0.62
N ASP A 231 -8.80 7.79 -1.07
CA ASP A 231 -10.22 8.13 -1.21
C ASP A 231 -10.88 8.44 0.14
N LEU A 232 -10.55 7.65 1.16
CA LEU A 232 -11.17 7.73 2.48
C LEU A 232 -10.32 8.54 3.49
N SER A 233 -9.13 9.00 3.08
CA SER A 233 -8.14 9.66 3.95
C SER A 233 -7.82 8.80 5.18
N LEU A 234 -7.37 7.56 4.95
CA LEU A 234 -7.04 6.61 6.01
C LEU A 234 -5.55 6.61 6.30
N PRO A 235 -5.16 6.55 7.59
CA PRO A 235 -3.77 6.41 7.95
C PRO A 235 -3.20 5.05 7.54
N VAL A 236 -1.92 5.05 7.17
CA VAL A 236 -1.18 3.87 6.74
C VAL A 236 0.01 3.64 7.66
N LEU A 237 0.03 2.50 8.34
CA LEU A 237 1.15 2.04 9.14
C LEU A 237 1.84 0.89 8.41
N TYR A 238 3.16 0.93 8.29
CA TYR A 238 3.91 -0.10 7.58
C TYR A 238 5.28 -0.35 8.22
N VAL A 239 5.89 -1.46 7.84
CA VAL A 239 7.31 -1.74 8.08
C VAL A 239 8.02 -1.68 6.75
N GLU A 240 9.06 -0.84 6.65
CA GLU A 240 9.82 -0.69 5.41
C GLU A 240 10.64 -1.94 5.10
N THR A 241 10.72 -2.29 3.82
CA THR A 241 11.59 -3.36 3.33
C THR A 241 12.98 -2.78 3.06
N ILE A 242 13.98 -3.25 3.79
CA ILE A 242 15.37 -2.75 3.73
C ILE A 242 16.24 -3.54 2.76
N GLY A 243 15.79 -4.73 2.35
CA GLY A 243 16.54 -5.58 1.46
C GLY A 243 15.74 -6.74 0.92
N TYR A 244 16.35 -7.46 -0.02
CA TYR A 244 15.84 -8.73 -0.53
C TYR A 244 16.99 -9.72 -0.61
N THR A 245 16.73 -10.94 -0.14
CA THR A 245 17.62 -12.09 -0.35
C THR A 245 16.98 -13.06 -1.33
N THR A 246 17.80 -13.88 -1.98
CA THR A 246 17.29 -14.92 -2.87
C THR A 246 18.14 -16.18 -2.77
N ASP A 247 17.45 -17.31 -2.67
CA ASP A 247 18.05 -18.64 -2.81
C ASP A 247 18.13 -19.05 -4.30
N SER A 248 17.61 -18.23 -5.21
CA SER A 248 17.61 -18.49 -6.66
C SER A 248 18.94 -18.08 -7.27
N LYS A 249 19.41 -18.79 -8.30
CA LYS A 249 20.54 -18.31 -9.11
C LYS A 249 20.17 -16.98 -9.76
N ILE A 250 21.07 -15.99 -9.68
CA ILE A 250 20.92 -14.72 -10.38
C ILE A 250 20.90 -15.03 -11.89
N PRO A 251 19.84 -14.65 -12.63
CA PRO A 251 19.78 -14.91 -14.06
C PRO A 251 20.92 -14.21 -14.80
N GLU A 252 21.59 -14.92 -15.70
CA GLU A 252 22.63 -14.32 -16.59
C GLU A 252 22.03 -13.35 -17.61
N SER A 253 20.73 -13.48 -17.91
CA SER A 253 19.97 -12.52 -18.70
C SER A 253 18.58 -12.33 -18.12
N VAL A 254 18.10 -11.09 -18.16
CA VAL A 254 16.75 -10.75 -17.71
C VAL A 254 15.82 -10.82 -18.92
N THR A 255 15.40 -12.02 -19.31
CA THR A 255 14.24 -12.16 -20.20
C THR A 255 13.00 -11.98 -19.34
N ILE A 256 12.43 -10.78 -19.35
CA ILE A 256 11.21 -10.47 -18.60
C ILE A 256 10.02 -10.94 -19.44
N PRO A 257 9.27 -11.99 -19.02
CA PRO A 257 8.03 -12.33 -19.70
C PRO A 257 7.04 -11.15 -19.60
N ALA A 258 6.15 -11.03 -20.56
CA ALA A 258 5.07 -10.04 -20.47
C ALA A 258 4.30 -10.26 -19.16
N PRO A 259 3.97 -9.19 -18.41
CA PRO A 259 3.26 -9.33 -17.15
C PRO A 259 1.89 -9.99 -17.37
N SER A 260 1.49 -10.87 -16.45
CA SER A 260 0.19 -11.53 -16.55
C SER A 260 -0.97 -10.61 -16.15
N LYS A 261 -0.68 -9.54 -15.41
CA LYS A 261 -1.65 -8.53 -14.96
C LYS A 261 -1.12 -7.13 -15.25
N LEU A 262 -1.96 -6.30 -15.83
CA LEU A 262 -1.71 -4.88 -16.06
C LEU A 262 -2.88 -4.09 -15.51
N TRP A 263 -2.58 -3.18 -14.60
CA TRP A 263 -3.55 -2.26 -14.01
C TRP A 263 -3.20 -0.83 -14.39
N HIS A 264 -4.21 -0.12 -14.85
CA HIS A 264 -4.17 1.32 -15.09
C HIS A 264 -5.34 1.93 -14.34
N VAL A 265 -5.02 2.84 -13.42
CA VAL A 265 -6.01 3.60 -12.67
C VAL A 265 -5.85 5.06 -13.04
N TRP A 266 -6.94 5.67 -13.52
CA TRP A 266 -7.05 7.11 -13.66
C TRP A 266 -7.45 7.67 -12.30
N LEU A 267 -6.49 8.23 -11.57
CA LEU A 267 -6.69 8.67 -10.18
C LEU A 267 -7.38 10.04 -10.10
N ALA A 268 -7.04 10.96 -11.00
CA ALA A 268 -7.57 12.31 -10.99
C ALA A 268 -7.52 12.99 -12.36
N GLY A 269 -8.33 14.03 -12.55
CA GLY A 269 -8.47 14.76 -13.82
C GLY A 269 -9.67 14.29 -14.67
N VAL A 270 -9.70 14.70 -15.93
CA VAL A 270 -10.83 14.45 -16.84
C VAL A 270 -10.44 13.47 -17.95
N ALA A 271 -11.15 12.34 -18.01
CA ALA A 271 -10.86 11.26 -18.94
C ALA A 271 -11.05 11.65 -20.42
N TYR A 272 -12.00 12.55 -20.65
CA TYR A 272 -12.37 13.05 -21.95
C TYR A 272 -12.63 14.55 -21.79
N ASP A 273 -12.06 15.37 -22.67
CA ASP A 273 -12.52 16.74 -22.82
C ASP A 273 -14.03 16.67 -23.12
N GLU A 274 -14.86 17.45 -22.41
CA GLU A 274 -16.27 17.56 -22.77
C GLU A 274 -16.33 18.02 -24.23
N ILE A 275 -16.68 17.10 -25.13
CA ILE A 275 -17.01 17.43 -26.51
C ILE A 275 -18.28 18.27 -26.41
N THR A 276 -18.08 19.57 -26.35
CA THR A 276 -19.14 20.56 -26.50
C THR A 276 -19.65 20.43 -27.94
N CYS A 277 -20.72 19.66 -28.11
CA CYS A 277 -21.54 19.64 -29.32
C CYS A 277 -22.38 20.93 -29.41
#